data_AF-A0A1N7IRV2-F1
#
_entry.id   AF-A0A1N7IRV2-F1
#
_cell.length_a   1.000
_cell.length_b   1.000
_cell.length_c   1.000
_cell.angle_alpha   90.00
_cell.angle_beta   90.00
_cell.angle_gamma   90.00
#
_symmetry.space_group_name_H-M   'P 1'
#
loop_
_entity.id
_entity.type
_entity.pdbx_description
1 polymer ?
#
loop_
_entity_poly.entity_id
_entity_poly.type
_entity_poly.pdbx_seq_one_letter_code
_entity_poly.pdbx_strand_id
1 'polypeptide(L)'
;MDQNPCEKICIPTELHWNARPIDEDFTDENLFRRTRISIDSSKIDDNKISAAIFPIKDDSCNREKYSQADDVLFNIMANDCDDHFLNYGIVKINSNYILSESFSPEGSPDNYTFKILHCPTNCMYPHSEISVFKNNEKISDHKPKSVKAFIRDIIISNCIIVKDFQSI
;
A
#
# COMPACT_ATOMS: atom_id res chain seq x y z
N MET A 1 3.39 21.16 -27.84
CA MET A 1 2.38 20.69 -26.86
C MET A 1 3.15 19.86 -25.87
N ASP A 2 3.28 20.33 -24.64
CA ASP A 2 3.94 19.55 -23.59
C ASP A 2 3.13 18.27 -23.43
N GLN A 3 3.73 17.13 -23.76
CA GLN A 3 3.11 15.83 -23.52
C GLN A 3 2.83 15.72 -22.02
N ASN A 4 1.61 15.30 -21.68
CA ASN A 4 1.26 15.02 -20.29
C ASN A 4 2.29 13.99 -19.77
N PRO A 5 3.03 14.28 -18.69
CA PRO A 5 4.08 13.37 -18.19
C PRO A 5 3.56 11.96 -17.92
N CYS A 6 2.26 11.81 -17.63
CA CYS A 6 1.61 10.51 -17.43
C CYS A 6 1.43 9.70 -18.74
N GLU A 7 1.26 10.37 -19.90
CA GLU A 7 1.12 9.70 -21.20
C GLU A 7 2.43 9.05 -21.64
N LYS A 8 3.57 9.69 -21.35
CA LYS A 8 4.90 9.15 -21.65
C LYS A 8 5.16 7.80 -20.98
N ILE A 9 4.56 7.61 -19.80
CA ILE A 9 4.69 6.41 -18.98
C ILE A 9 3.42 5.54 -19.03
N CYS A 10 2.56 5.73 -20.04
CA CYS A 10 1.37 4.91 -20.30
C CYS A 10 0.43 4.68 -19.09
N ILE A 11 0.31 5.64 -18.17
CA ILE A 11 -0.66 5.52 -17.07
C ILE A 11 -2.05 5.94 -17.57
N PRO A 12 -3.09 5.09 -17.41
CA PRO A 12 -4.45 5.37 -17.86
C PRO A 12 -5.02 6.68 -17.29
N THR A 13 -5.74 7.44 -18.13
CA THR A 13 -6.25 8.78 -17.80
C THR A 13 -7.24 8.77 -16.63
N GLU A 14 -8.00 7.70 -16.45
CA GLU A 14 -8.91 7.49 -15.32
C GLU A 14 -8.19 7.49 -13.96
N LEU A 15 -6.90 7.17 -13.93
CA LEU A 15 -6.07 7.19 -12.72
C LEU A 15 -5.50 8.58 -12.43
N HIS A 16 -5.59 9.55 -13.34
CA HIS A 16 -4.95 10.86 -13.14
C HIS A 16 -5.70 11.70 -12.10
N TRP A 17 -5.00 12.42 -11.23
CA TRP A 17 -5.63 13.19 -10.16
C TRP A 17 -6.65 14.18 -10.69
N ASN A 18 -6.32 14.93 -11.75
CA ASN A 18 -7.20 15.94 -12.35
C ASN A 18 -7.82 16.90 -11.33
N ALA A 19 -7.07 17.20 -10.26
CA ALA A 19 -7.49 18.03 -9.13
C ALA A 19 -8.81 17.57 -8.46
N ARG A 20 -9.12 16.25 -8.52
CA ARG A 20 -10.20 15.65 -7.74
C ARG A 20 -9.97 15.90 -6.24
N PRO A 21 -11.01 16.11 -5.41
CA PRO A 21 -10.83 16.32 -3.98
C PRO A 21 -10.13 15.16 -3.29
N ILE A 22 -9.40 15.43 -2.21
CA ILE A 22 -8.91 14.36 -1.32
C ILE A 22 -10.12 13.75 -0.62
N ASP A 23 -10.41 12.48 -0.89
CA ASP A 23 -11.37 11.68 -0.13
C ASP A 23 -10.72 11.02 1.09
N GLU A 24 -11.15 11.42 2.30
CA GLU A 24 -10.68 10.89 3.59
C GLU A 24 -11.54 9.70 4.09
N ASP A 25 -12.61 9.33 3.37
CA ASP A 25 -13.51 8.23 3.76
C ASP A 25 -13.04 6.89 3.20
N PHE A 26 -12.35 6.14 4.05
CA PHE A 26 -11.89 4.79 3.77
C PHE A 26 -12.84 3.70 4.29
N THR A 27 -14.09 4.01 4.61
CA THR A 27 -14.99 3.03 5.24
C THR A 27 -15.22 1.83 4.34
N ASP A 28 -14.86 0.65 4.84
CA ASP A 28 -15.14 -0.66 4.22
C ASP A 28 -14.73 -0.80 2.74
N GLU A 29 -13.51 -0.37 2.42
CA GLU A 29 -12.94 -0.56 1.08
C GLU A 29 -11.67 -1.41 1.11
N ASN A 30 -11.37 -2.09 0.01
CA ASN A 30 -10.07 -2.74 -0.12
C ASN A 30 -8.99 -1.75 -0.58
N LEU A 31 -7.78 -1.97 -0.09
CA LEU A 31 -6.57 -1.33 -0.55
C LEU A 31 -5.73 -2.35 -1.31
N PHE A 32 -5.40 -2.06 -2.56
CA PHE A 32 -4.49 -2.86 -3.37
C PHE A 32 -3.06 -2.47 -3.11
N ARG A 33 -2.19 -3.46 -2.98
CA ARG A 33 -0.78 -3.27 -2.64
C ARG A 33 0.10 -4.21 -3.44
N ARG A 34 1.16 -3.67 -4.04
CA ARG A 34 2.17 -4.46 -4.76
C ARG A 34 3.08 -5.25 -3.81
N THR A 35 3.53 -6.43 -4.23
CA THR A 35 4.54 -7.24 -3.54
C THR A 35 5.63 -7.74 -4.48
N ARG A 36 6.87 -7.72 -3.98
CA ARG A 36 8.11 -8.06 -4.69
C ARG A 36 8.53 -9.53 -4.58
N ILE A 37 7.80 -10.33 -3.81
CA ILE A 37 8.18 -11.70 -3.49
C ILE A 37 7.00 -12.59 -3.86
N SER A 38 7.31 -13.75 -4.46
CA SER A 38 6.32 -14.82 -4.66
C SER A 38 5.58 -15.08 -3.36
N ILE A 39 4.27 -14.93 -3.45
CA ILE A 39 3.33 -15.26 -2.42
C ILE A 39 3.00 -16.74 -2.65
N ASP A 40 4.01 -17.57 -2.39
CA ASP A 40 3.92 -19.02 -2.55
C ASP A 40 2.68 -19.52 -1.81
N SER A 41 1.64 -19.87 -2.57
CA SER A 41 0.35 -20.27 -2.02
C SER A 41 0.44 -21.52 -1.15
N SER A 42 1.44 -22.36 -1.39
CA SER A 42 1.74 -23.54 -0.58
C SER A 42 2.43 -23.22 0.77
N LYS A 43 2.82 -21.96 1.00
CA LYS A 43 3.33 -21.44 2.28
C LYS A 43 2.29 -20.63 3.08
N ILE A 44 1.07 -20.49 2.54
CA ILE A 44 -0.02 -19.75 3.21
C ILE A 44 -0.64 -20.56 4.34
N ASP A 45 -0.65 -21.89 4.24
CA ASP A 45 -1.22 -22.80 5.26
C ASP A 45 -0.47 -22.78 6.60
N ASP A 46 0.63 -22.03 6.69
CA ASP A 46 1.59 -22.08 7.77
C ASP A 46 1.76 -20.73 8.49
N ASN A 47 0.81 -19.79 8.36
CA ASN A 47 0.94 -18.40 8.87
C ASN A 47 2.18 -17.65 8.33
N LYS A 48 2.72 -18.05 7.17
CA LYS A 48 4.02 -17.56 6.65
C LYS A 48 3.90 -16.86 5.30
N ILE A 49 3.09 -15.80 5.23
CA ILE A 49 3.44 -14.72 4.30
C ILE A 49 4.75 -14.13 4.83
N SER A 50 5.84 -14.23 4.06
CA SER A 50 7.15 -13.80 4.54
C SER A 50 7.12 -12.34 4.97
N ALA A 51 7.64 -12.08 6.17
CA ALA A 51 7.89 -10.75 6.73
C ALA A 51 8.60 -9.77 5.78
N ALA A 52 9.32 -10.31 4.79
CA ALA A 52 10.03 -9.57 3.75
C ALA A 52 9.12 -8.95 2.67
N ILE A 53 7.84 -9.37 2.58
CA ILE A 53 6.84 -8.85 1.63
C ILE A 53 6.41 -7.41 1.98
N PHE A 54 6.60 -7.00 3.24
CA PHE A 54 6.16 -5.71 3.74
C PHE A 54 7.35 -4.79 4.05
N PRO A 55 7.92 -4.07 3.06
CA PRO A 55 8.86 -3.01 3.34
C PRO A 55 8.15 -1.91 4.15
N ILE A 56 8.71 -1.59 5.32
CA ILE A 56 8.10 -0.67 6.30
C ILE A 56 8.41 0.81 5.96
N LYS A 57 8.93 1.02 4.74
CA LYS A 57 9.23 2.31 4.16
C LYS A 57 8.34 2.45 2.93
N ASP A 58 7.51 3.48 2.94
CA ASP A 58 6.64 3.91 1.84
C ASP A 58 5.62 2.83 1.41
N ASP A 59 4.80 2.40 2.39
CA ASP A 59 3.72 1.45 2.16
C ASP A 59 2.56 2.13 1.42
N SER A 60 2.72 2.11 0.10
CA SER A 60 1.81 2.69 -0.86
C SER A 60 0.80 1.66 -1.33
N CYS A 61 -0.44 2.08 -1.35
CA CYS A 61 -1.57 1.29 -1.81
C CYS A 61 -2.44 2.12 -2.73
N ASN A 62 -3.24 1.45 -3.55
CA ASN A 62 -4.28 2.07 -4.35
C ASN A 62 -5.65 1.69 -3.81
N ARG A 63 -6.55 2.66 -3.75
CA ARG A 63 -7.92 2.48 -3.27
C ARG A 63 -8.79 1.77 -4.29
N GLU A 64 -9.52 0.73 -3.87
CA GLU A 64 -10.47 0.02 -4.72
C GLU A 64 -11.58 0.93 -5.25
N LYS A 65 -11.97 1.97 -4.49
CA LYS A 65 -12.98 2.96 -4.92
C LYS A 65 -12.62 3.64 -6.25
N TYR A 66 -11.34 3.75 -6.58
CA TYR A 66 -10.83 4.53 -7.72
C TYR A 66 -9.92 3.75 -8.66
N SER A 67 -9.70 2.46 -8.42
CA SER A 67 -8.78 1.64 -9.22
C SER A 67 -9.17 0.17 -9.24
N GLN A 68 -8.68 -0.53 -10.24
CA GLN A 68 -8.60 -1.98 -10.28
C GLN A 68 -7.30 -2.45 -9.63
N ALA A 69 -7.22 -3.74 -9.31
CA ALA A 69 -6.07 -4.32 -8.63
C ALA A 69 -4.76 -4.09 -9.39
N ASP A 70 -4.75 -4.29 -10.71
CA ASP A 70 -3.55 -4.16 -11.55
C ASP A 70 -3.01 -2.72 -11.62
N ASP A 71 -3.83 -1.71 -11.33
CA ASP A 71 -3.41 -0.31 -11.40
C ASP A 71 -2.31 0.04 -10.38
N VAL A 72 -2.19 -0.75 -9.30
CA VAL A 72 -1.11 -0.60 -8.30
C VAL A 72 0.26 -0.98 -8.85
N LEU A 73 0.33 -1.59 -10.04
CA LEU A 73 1.56 -1.99 -10.71
C LEU A 73 2.15 -0.87 -11.59
N PHE A 74 1.38 0.19 -11.86
CA PHE A 74 1.90 1.36 -12.57
C PHE A 74 2.94 2.10 -11.72
N ASN A 75 4.07 2.41 -12.33
CA ASN A 75 5.17 3.13 -11.71
C ASN A 75 5.11 4.60 -12.12
N ILE A 76 4.71 5.49 -11.22
CA ILE A 76 4.66 6.93 -11.48
C ILE A 76 6.05 7.56 -11.73
N MET A 77 7.13 6.83 -11.39
CA MET A 77 8.51 7.22 -11.63
C MET A 77 9.13 6.49 -12.82
N ALA A 78 8.32 5.82 -13.64
CA ALA A 78 8.77 5.09 -14.82
C ALA A 78 9.49 6.01 -15.82
N ASN A 79 10.44 5.45 -16.57
CA ASN A 79 11.09 6.17 -17.65
C ASN A 79 10.26 6.16 -18.95
N ASP A 80 9.52 5.07 -19.17
CA ASP A 80 8.68 4.77 -20.32
C ASP A 80 7.55 3.78 -19.93
N CYS A 81 6.84 3.24 -20.92
CA CYS A 81 5.70 2.35 -20.73
C CYS A 81 6.06 0.91 -20.32
N ASP A 82 7.34 0.53 -20.43
CA ASP A 82 7.80 -0.82 -20.09
C ASP A 82 8.37 -0.88 -18.66
N ASP A 83 8.70 0.27 -18.07
CA ASP A 83 9.25 0.41 -16.71
C ASP A 83 8.16 0.39 -15.61
N HIS A 84 7.31 -0.64 -15.66
CA HIS A 84 6.23 -0.90 -14.70
C HIS A 84 6.46 -2.19 -13.92
N PHE A 85 5.75 -2.35 -12.80
CA PHE A 85 5.89 -3.52 -11.92
C PHE A 85 5.01 -4.69 -12.37
N LEU A 86 4.90 -4.95 -13.68
CA LEU A 86 3.92 -5.90 -14.21
C LEU A 86 4.13 -7.35 -13.74
N ASN A 87 5.36 -7.71 -13.36
CA ASN A 87 5.70 -9.01 -12.79
C ASN A 87 5.49 -9.09 -11.27
N TYR A 88 5.11 -8.00 -10.60
CA TYR A 88 4.88 -8.00 -9.16
C TYR A 88 3.56 -8.67 -8.81
N GLY A 89 3.49 -9.21 -7.60
CA GLY A 89 2.25 -9.71 -7.02
C GLY A 89 1.39 -8.57 -6.47
N ILE A 90 0.13 -8.86 -6.23
CA ILE A 90 -0.86 -7.94 -5.66
C ILE A 90 -1.55 -8.62 -4.50
N VAL A 91 -1.59 -7.95 -3.36
CA VAL A 91 -2.47 -8.29 -2.23
C VAL A 91 -3.51 -7.20 -2.06
N LYS A 92 -4.65 -7.57 -1.46
CA LYS A 92 -5.65 -6.62 -1.00
C LYS A 92 -5.89 -6.77 0.50
N ILE A 93 -6.17 -5.67 1.18
CA ILE A 93 -6.53 -5.64 2.60
C ILE A 93 -7.71 -4.68 2.79
N ASN A 94 -8.71 -5.07 3.58
CA ASN A 94 -9.80 -4.17 3.93
C ASN A 94 -9.30 -3.10 4.90
N SER A 95 -9.62 -1.84 4.62
CA SER A 95 -9.20 -0.67 5.38
C SER A 95 -9.56 -0.72 6.87
N ASN A 96 -10.68 -1.36 7.22
CA ASN A 96 -11.14 -1.44 8.61
C ASN A 96 -10.13 -2.16 9.51
N TYR A 97 -9.43 -3.18 9.01
CA TYR A 97 -8.38 -3.89 9.75
C TYR A 97 -7.14 -3.05 10.01
N ILE A 98 -6.94 -1.95 9.27
CA ILE A 98 -5.84 -1.02 9.50
C ILE A 98 -6.30 0.09 10.46
N LEU A 99 -7.51 0.62 10.23
CA LEU A 99 -8.05 1.75 10.99
C LEU A 99 -8.47 1.39 12.42
N SER A 100 -8.79 0.13 12.71
CA SER A 100 -9.14 -0.34 14.07
C SER A 100 -7.94 -0.41 15.01
N GLU A 101 -6.72 -0.35 14.49
CA GLU A 101 -5.55 -0.83 15.21
C GLU A 101 -4.82 0.30 15.94
N SER A 102 -4.63 0.06 17.24
CA SER A 102 -3.76 0.84 18.10
C SER A 102 -2.92 -0.09 18.96
N PHE A 103 -1.70 0.31 19.25
CA PHE A 103 -0.74 -0.53 19.95
C PHE A 103 0.06 0.30 20.94
N SER A 104 0.10 -0.17 22.18
CA SER A 104 0.98 0.34 23.23
C SER A 104 1.98 -0.75 23.61
N PRO A 105 3.28 -0.60 23.26
CA PRO A 105 4.28 -1.57 23.67
C PRO A 105 4.32 -1.70 25.20
N GLU A 106 4.50 -2.93 25.69
CA GLU A 106 4.59 -3.20 27.12
C GLU A 106 5.69 -2.33 27.78
N GLY A 107 5.33 -1.68 28.88
CA GLY A 107 6.23 -0.76 29.60
C GLY A 107 6.52 0.57 28.91
N SER A 108 5.89 0.85 27.76
CA SER A 108 5.98 2.16 27.09
C SER A 108 4.75 3.02 27.38
N PRO A 109 4.92 4.33 27.64
CA PRO A 109 3.80 5.27 27.66
C PRO A 109 3.33 5.66 26.25
N ASP A 110 4.04 5.23 25.21
CA ASP A 110 3.73 5.59 23.83
C ASP A 110 2.55 4.79 23.28
N ASN A 111 1.59 5.49 22.69
CA ASN A 111 0.53 4.88 21.89
C ASN A 111 0.82 5.05 20.40
N TYR A 112 0.79 3.95 19.66
CA TYR A 112 0.94 3.92 18.21
C TYR A 112 -0.41 3.69 17.55
N THR A 113 -0.74 4.50 16.54
CA THR A 113 -1.95 4.34 15.74
C THR A 113 -1.61 4.28 14.26
N PHE A 114 -2.41 3.52 13.51
CA PHE A 114 -2.32 3.42 12.07
C PHE A 114 -3.39 4.28 11.43
N LYS A 115 -3.02 5.01 10.38
CA LYS A 115 -3.96 5.79 9.59
C LYS A 115 -3.65 5.59 8.12
N ILE A 116 -4.70 5.48 7.32
CA ILE A 116 -4.59 5.52 5.87
C ILE A 116 -4.77 6.98 5.47
N LEU A 117 -3.86 7.50 4.64
CA LEU A 117 -3.91 8.87 4.13
C LEU A 117 -4.07 8.81 2.62
N HIS A 118 -5.03 9.55 2.08
CA HIS A 118 -5.21 9.66 0.64
C HIS A 118 -4.24 10.71 0.10
N CYS A 119 -3.25 10.25 -0.66
CA CYS A 119 -2.10 11.04 -1.09
C CYS A 119 -1.95 11.00 -2.62
N PRO A 120 -2.97 11.44 -3.39
CA PRO A 120 -2.95 11.32 -4.84
C PRO A 120 -1.75 12.04 -5.44
N THR A 121 -1.19 11.45 -6.50
CA THR A 121 -0.19 12.10 -7.34
C THR A 121 -0.81 12.46 -8.69
N ASN A 122 -0.17 13.34 -9.46
CA ASN A 122 -0.70 13.78 -10.76
C ASN A 122 -1.18 12.62 -11.65
N CYS A 123 -0.45 11.50 -11.67
CA CYS A 123 -0.78 10.33 -12.47
C CYS A 123 -1.48 9.21 -11.68
N MET A 124 -1.64 9.30 -10.36
CA MET A 124 -2.19 8.22 -9.54
C MET A 124 -3.05 8.78 -8.41
N TYR A 125 -4.29 9.11 -8.75
CA TYR A 125 -5.33 9.51 -7.82
C TYR A 125 -5.61 8.46 -6.72
N PRO A 126 -5.73 7.16 -7.03
CA PRO A 126 -6.05 6.16 -6.01
C PRO A 126 -4.97 6.01 -4.93
N HIS A 127 -3.79 6.61 -5.13
CA HIS A 127 -2.63 6.47 -4.27
C HIS A 127 -2.93 6.90 -2.85
N SER A 128 -2.64 6.01 -1.91
CA SER A 128 -2.78 6.20 -0.48
C SER A 128 -1.59 5.61 0.25
N GLU A 129 -1.32 6.13 1.44
CA GLU A 129 -0.22 5.68 2.29
C GLU A 129 -0.74 5.20 3.63
N ILE A 130 -0.23 4.06 4.10
CA ILE A 130 -0.41 3.63 5.49
C ILE A 130 0.67 4.33 6.33
N SER A 131 0.23 5.27 7.17
CA SER A 131 1.08 6.06 8.04
C SER A 131 0.95 5.63 9.50
N VAL A 132 2.06 5.75 10.23
CA VAL A 132 2.13 5.43 11.66
C VAL A 132 2.24 6.72 12.45
N PHE A 133 1.42 6.84 13.48
CA PHE A 133 1.42 7.96 14.39
C PHE A 133 1.85 7.48 15.78
N LYS A 134 2.71 8.24 16.45
CA LYS A 134 3.09 8.04 17.86
C LYS A 134 2.52 9.21 18.64
N ASN A 135 1.65 8.94 19.62
CA ASN A 135 1.01 9.98 20.45
C ASN A 135 0.39 11.12 19.59
N ASN A 136 -0.28 10.74 18.48
CA ASN A 136 -0.87 11.63 17.46
C ASN A 136 0.10 12.39 16.53
N GLU A 137 1.40 12.12 16.59
CA GLU A 137 2.39 12.69 15.66
C GLU A 137 2.84 11.67 14.61
N LYS A 138 2.80 12.02 13.32
CA LYS A 138 3.25 11.14 12.22
C LYS A 138 4.76 10.88 12.37
N ILE A 139 5.16 9.60 12.36
CA ILE A 139 6.58 9.22 12.40
C ILE A 139 7.02 8.63 11.06
N SER A 140 7.93 9.31 10.37
CA SER A 140 8.48 8.86 9.09
C SER A 140 9.55 7.77 9.30
N ASP A 141 10.50 8.02 10.21
CA ASP A 141 11.72 7.25 10.36
C ASP A 141 11.86 6.55 11.72
N HIS A 142 12.70 5.51 11.76
CA HIS A 142 13.08 4.80 13.00
C HIS A 142 11.94 4.20 13.83
N LYS A 143 10.88 3.69 13.16
CA LYS A 143 9.81 2.93 13.83
C LYS A 143 10.42 1.78 14.68
N PRO A 144 10.03 1.62 15.97
CA PRO A 144 10.52 0.54 16.82
C PRO A 144 10.30 -0.85 16.20
N LYS A 145 11.16 -1.81 16.51
CA LYS A 145 11.05 -3.19 15.99
C LYS A 145 9.69 -3.84 16.32
N SER A 146 9.13 -3.55 17.50
CA SER A 146 7.81 -4.03 17.91
C SER A 146 6.68 -3.49 17.02
N VAL A 147 6.66 -2.18 16.76
CA VAL A 147 5.70 -1.53 15.85
C VAL A 147 5.81 -2.09 14.44
N LYS A 148 7.05 -2.30 13.98
CA LYS A 148 7.36 -2.93 12.69
C LYS A 148 6.83 -4.37 12.58
N ALA A 149 6.91 -5.14 13.65
CA ALA A 149 6.36 -6.50 13.70
C ALA A 149 4.83 -6.47 13.73
N PHE A 150 4.25 -5.61 14.55
CA PHE A 150 2.79 -5.46 14.67
C PHE A 150 2.11 -5.10 13.33
N ILE A 151 2.64 -4.12 12.58
CA ILE A 151 2.14 -3.75 11.23
C ILE A 151 2.09 -4.97 10.33
N ARG A 152 3.19 -5.71 10.31
CA ARG A 152 3.34 -6.85 9.45
C ARG A 152 2.33 -7.92 9.81
N ASP A 153 2.14 -8.21 11.09
CA ASP A 153 1.22 -9.24 11.55
C ASP A 153 -0.23 -8.89 11.19
N ILE A 154 -0.63 -7.62 11.33
CA ILE A 154 -1.95 -7.14 10.87
C ILE A 154 -2.12 -7.37 9.37
N ILE A 155 -1.16 -6.92 8.55
CA ILE A 155 -1.32 -7.00 7.10
C ILE A 155 -1.32 -8.47 6.66
N ILE A 156 -0.41 -9.29 7.17
CA ILE A 156 -0.34 -10.72 6.83
C ILE A 156 -1.64 -11.43 7.17
N SER A 157 -2.17 -11.20 8.38
CA SER A 157 -3.33 -11.94 8.88
C SER A 157 -4.63 -11.56 8.17
N ASN A 158 -4.68 -10.39 7.55
CA ASN A 158 -5.90 -9.82 6.98
C ASN A 158 -5.81 -9.54 5.47
N CYS A 159 -4.70 -9.90 4.81
CA CYS A 159 -4.57 -9.72 3.37
C CYS A 159 -5.05 -10.95 2.58
N ILE A 160 -5.56 -10.68 1.39
CA ILE A 160 -5.95 -11.67 0.40
C ILE A 160 -5.08 -11.48 -0.84
N ILE A 161 -4.58 -12.58 -1.39
CA ILE A 161 -3.80 -12.54 -2.64
C ILE A 161 -4.74 -12.35 -3.81
N VAL A 162 -4.43 -11.36 -4.65
CA VAL A 162 -5.13 -11.10 -5.90
C VAL A 162 -4.32 -11.62 -7.10
N LYS A 163 -3.00 -11.44 -7.05
CA LYS A 163 -2.06 -11.86 -8.10
C LYS A 163 -0.74 -12.29 -7.46
N ASP A 164 -0.17 -13.41 -7.91
CA ASP A 164 1.16 -13.84 -7.45
C ASP A 164 2.27 -13.15 -8.26
N PHE A 165 3.44 -12.98 -7.64
CA PHE A 165 4.65 -12.48 -8.28
C PHE A 165 5.18 -13.51 -9.29
N GLN A 166 5.59 -13.03 -10.46
CA GLN A 166 6.14 -13.85 -11.52
C GLN A 166 7.66 -13.65 -11.58
N SER A 167 8.41 -14.71 -11.26
CA SER A 167 9.86 -14.71 -11.49
C SER A 167 10.13 -14.73 -12.99
N ILE A 168 10.89 -13.74 -13.47
CA ILE A 168 11.41 -13.67 -14.84
C ILE A 168 12.65 -14.54 -14.95
#